data_AF-A0A930Y899-F1
#
_entry.id   AF-A0A930Y899-F1
#
_cell.length_a   1.000
_cell.length_b   1.000
_cell.length_c   1.000
_cell.angle_alpha   90.00
_cell.angle_beta   90.00
_cell.angle_gamma   90.00
#
_symmetry.space_group_name_H-M   'P 1'
#
loop_
_entity.id
_entity.type
_entity.pdbx_description
1 polymer ?
#
loop_
_entity_poly.entity_id
_entity_poly.type
_entity_poly.pdbx_seq_one_letter_code
_entity_poly.pdbx_strand_id
1 'polypeptide(L)'
;MSMSNNKRKLIASAVTAGFVFAGHGVGVMADAPKATGYLSIANGFNAVASGNHSVAYGAYSSASGHESVAVGKSTAASGASAVAIGRDSASSGVWSTAVGPGSQATKDWSAAFGGKAKATGNNSTALGRESKASGSESTAVGTEANSSAQSAVAVGNKAQATASGAIAEGSEAKATGTNSVALGVKTEATGNASVAEGFNSKATADNAIALGNEAKASNTNTIAIGKSSSASNINSIAIGDSSKTTGSWGLH
;
A
#
# COMPACT_ATOMS: atom_id res chain seq x y z
N MET A 1 -33.28 50.41 -44.82
CA MET A 1 -31.90 50.93 -44.74
C MET A 1 -31.29 50.42 -43.44
N SER A 2 -30.20 49.65 -43.58
CA SER A 2 -29.19 49.24 -42.61
C SER A 2 -29.55 48.41 -41.37
N MET A 3 -29.03 47.17 -41.41
CA MET A 3 -28.67 46.33 -40.27
C MET A 3 -27.66 47.05 -39.34
N SER A 4 -27.66 46.69 -38.06
CA SER A 4 -26.40 46.45 -37.33
C SER A 4 -26.63 45.56 -36.12
N ASN A 5 -26.28 44.28 -36.29
CA ASN A 5 -25.90 43.37 -35.21
C ASN A 5 -24.93 44.05 -34.25
N ASN A 6 -25.20 44.04 -32.94
CA ASN A 6 -24.11 44.14 -31.97
C ASN A 6 -24.31 43.20 -30.79
N LYS A 7 -23.89 41.95 -31.06
CA LYS A 7 -23.08 41.10 -30.19
C LYS A 7 -23.62 40.83 -28.78
N ARG A 8 -24.14 39.60 -28.63
CA ARG A 8 -23.92 38.72 -27.48
C ARG A 8 -22.57 39.02 -26.81
N LYS A 9 -22.58 39.83 -25.75
CA LYS A 9 -21.59 39.74 -24.68
C LYS A 9 -22.27 38.97 -23.57
N LEU A 10 -22.25 37.64 -23.68
CA LEU A 10 -22.10 36.82 -22.48
C LEU A 10 -20.80 37.32 -21.87
N ILE A 11 -20.91 38.21 -20.90
CA ILE A 11 -19.84 38.42 -19.95
C ILE A 11 -19.84 37.09 -19.20
N ALA A 12 -18.97 36.18 -19.61
CA ALA A 12 -18.47 35.15 -18.71
C ALA A 12 -17.79 35.91 -17.58
N SER A 13 -18.63 36.34 -16.62
CA SER A 13 -18.18 36.86 -15.35
C SER A 13 -17.49 35.67 -14.72
N ALA A 14 -16.17 35.65 -14.84
CA ALA A 14 -15.30 34.91 -13.98
C ALA A 14 -15.72 35.29 -12.55
N VAL A 15 -16.61 34.48 -11.98
CA VAL A 15 -16.78 34.40 -10.54
C VAL A 15 -15.49 33.74 -10.07
N THR A 16 -14.46 34.57 -9.98
CA THR A 16 -13.26 34.35 -9.18
C THR A 16 -13.73 34.33 -7.72
N ALA A 17 -14.47 33.30 -7.33
CA ALA A 17 -14.78 33.01 -5.94
C ALA A 17 -13.56 32.31 -5.31
N GLY A 18 -12.43 33.00 -5.34
CA GLY A 18 -11.37 32.84 -4.37
C GLY A 18 -11.34 34.13 -3.59
N PHE A 19 -12.04 34.19 -2.46
CA PHE A 19 -11.79 35.24 -1.47
C PHE A 19 -10.33 35.09 -1.03
N VAL A 20 -9.45 35.90 -1.62
CA VAL A 20 -8.09 36.11 -1.14
C VAL A 20 -8.22 36.93 0.14
N PHE A 21 -7.97 36.31 1.30
CA PHE A 21 -7.67 37.10 2.50
C PHE A 21 -6.28 37.71 2.29
N ALA A 22 -6.27 38.97 1.87
CA ALA A 22 -5.09 39.81 1.80
C ALA A 22 -4.56 40.05 3.22
N GLY A 23 -3.45 39.39 3.56
CA GLY A 23 -2.53 39.85 4.59
C GLY A 23 -1.35 40.55 3.91
N HIS A 24 -1.45 41.89 3.78
CA HIS A 24 -0.41 42.88 3.44
C HIS A 24 0.44 42.70 2.16
N GLY A 25 0.24 43.64 1.21
CA GLY A 25 1.26 44.01 0.21
C GLY A 25 0.79 43.91 -1.24
N VAL A 26 0.61 45.06 -1.89
CA VAL A 26 0.38 45.20 -3.33
C VAL A 26 1.63 44.78 -4.11
N GLY A 27 1.63 43.55 -4.58
CA GLY A 27 2.53 43.04 -5.63
C GLY A 27 1.73 42.09 -6.51
N VAL A 28 1.97 42.11 -7.82
CA VAL A 28 1.43 41.09 -8.73
C VAL A 28 1.69 39.71 -8.12
N MET A 29 0.64 38.98 -7.75
CA MET A 29 0.80 37.74 -6.99
C MET A 29 1.31 36.63 -7.91
N ALA A 30 2.62 36.58 -8.16
CA ALA A 30 3.28 35.50 -8.87
C ALA A 30 3.01 34.13 -8.20
N ASP A 31 2.62 34.15 -6.93
CA ASP A 31 2.36 32.99 -6.08
C ASP A 31 0.88 32.75 -5.74
N ALA A 32 -0.04 33.32 -6.52
CA ALA A 32 -1.47 33.05 -6.36
C ALA A 32 -1.83 31.58 -6.67
N PRO A 33 -2.86 31.01 -6.01
CA PRO A 33 -3.40 29.71 -6.41
C PRO A 33 -3.91 29.75 -7.86
N LYS A 34 -3.74 28.63 -8.59
CA LYS A 34 -4.07 28.47 -10.01
C LYS A 34 -5.10 27.36 -10.20
N ALA A 35 -6.36 27.74 -10.37
CA ALA A 35 -7.44 26.83 -10.78
C ALA A 35 -7.63 26.93 -12.31
N THR A 36 -6.96 26.09 -13.09
CA THR A 36 -7.01 26.15 -14.57
C THR A 36 -7.90 25.06 -15.19
N GLY A 37 -8.29 24.04 -14.41
CA GLY A 37 -9.23 23.02 -14.86
C GLY A 37 -10.68 23.51 -14.86
N TYR A 38 -11.53 22.90 -15.69
CA TYR A 38 -12.97 23.19 -15.68
C TYR A 38 -13.58 22.81 -14.32
N LEU A 39 -14.31 23.73 -13.67
CA LEU A 39 -14.88 23.54 -12.32
C LEU A 39 -13.85 23.12 -11.25
N SER A 40 -12.58 23.52 -11.39
CA SER A 40 -11.56 23.20 -10.39
C SER A 40 -11.50 24.22 -9.24
N ILE A 41 -10.92 23.80 -8.11
CA ILE A 41 -10.76 24.63 -6.91
C ILE A 41 -9.28 24.62 -6.51
N ALA A 42 -8.64 25.78 -6.41
CA ALA A 42 -7.27 25.92 -5.89
C ALA A 42 -7.24 26.91 -4.72
N ASN A 43 -6.77 26.47 -3.56
CA ASN A 43 -6.64 27.29 -2.35
C ASN A 43 -5.27 27.08 -1.70
N GLY A 44 -4.54 28.17 -1.43
CA GLY A 44 -3.21 28.15 -0.80
C GLY A 44 -2.11 28.71 -1.70
N PHE A 45 -1.01 29.15 -1.09
CA PHE A 45 0.16 29.69 -1.78
C PHE A 45 0.68 28.71 -2.85
N ASN A 46 0.71 29.12 -4.12
CA ASN A 46 1.13 28.26 -5.24
C ASN A 46 0.37 26.92 -5.35
N ALA A 47 -0.86 26.81 -4.84
CA ALA A 47 -1.71 25.64 -5.09
C ALA A 47 -2.11 25.60 -6.59
N VAL A 48 -2.15 24.43 -7.20
CA VAL A 48 -2.48 24.25 -8.62
C VAL A 48 -3.54 23.15 -8.79
N ALA A 49 -4.70 23.51 -9.34
CA ALA A 49 -5.77 22.59 -9.71
C ALA A 49 -6.00 22.67 -11.23
N SER A 50 -5.29 21.84 -11.99
CA SER A 50 -5.31 21.85 -13.46
C SER A 50 -6.16 20.75 -14.10
N GLY A 51 -6.53 19.72 -13.34
CA GLY A 51 -7.50 18.72 -13.78
C GLY A 51 -8.93 19.27 -13.77
N ASN A 52 -9.79 18.78 -14.68
CA ASN A 52 -11.22 19.12 -14.63
C ASN A 52 -11.85 18.53 -13.36
N HIS A 53 -12.71 19.28 -12.68
CA HIS A 53 -13.34 18.94 -11.41
C HIS A 53 -12.33 18.67 -10.28
N SER A 54 -11.07 19.12 -10.40
CA SER A 54 -10.04 18.84 -9.40
C SER A 54 -10.04 19.83 -8.24
N VAL A 55 -9.52 19.40 -7.09
CA VAL A 55 -9.43 20.22 -5.88
C VAL A 55 -8.01 20.19 -5.34
N ALA A 56 -7.35 21.34 -5.26
CA ALA A 56 -6.06 21.53 -4.62
C ALA A 56 -6.19 22.47 -3.41
N TYR A 57 -5.88 21.99 -2.21
CA TYR A 57 -5.96 22.75 -0.97
C TYR A 57 -4.66 22.62 -0.16
N GLY A 58 -3.94 23.72 0.02
CA GLY A 58 -2.67 23.78 0.76
C GLY A 58 -1.53 24.34 -0.08
N ALA A 59 -0.51 24.89 0.58
CA ALA A 59 0.61 25.50 -0.11
C ALA A 59 1.36 24.47 -0.99
N TYR A 60 1.59 24.80 -2.26
CA TYR A 60 2.20 23.92 -3.26
C TYR A 60 1.44 22.60 -3.52
N SER A 61 0.17 22.49 -3.13
CA SER A 61 -0.66 21.34 -3.50
C SER A 61 -0.91 21.33 -5.01
N SER A 62 -0.95 20.14 -5.62
CA SER A 62 -1.15 19.98 -7.07
C SER A 62 -2.16 18.87 -7.36
N ALA A 63 -3.29 19.24 -7.94
CA ALA A 63 -4.34 18.32 -8.39
C ALA A 63 -4.47 18.41 -9.93
N SER A 64 -3.70 17.59 -10.64
CA SER A 64 -3.59 17.61 -12.11
C SER A 64 -4.38 16.52 -12.83
N GLY A 65 -4.85 15.50 -12.10
CA GLY A 65 -5.73 14.47 -12.64
C GLY A 65 -7.18 14.96 -12.78
N HIS A 66 -7.93 14.42 -13.75
CA HIS A 66 -9.38 14.59 -13.83
C HIS A 66 -10.04 14.13 -12.52
N GLU A 67 -10.93 14.92 -11.92
CA GLU A 67 -11.60 14.61 -10.64
C GLU A 67 -10.64 14.33 -9.47
N SER A 68 -9.38 14.79 -9.54
CA SER A 68 -8.40 14.50 -8.51
C SER A 68 -8.50 15.46 -7.32
N VAL A 69 -8.11 15.00 -6.13
CA VAL A 69 -8.16 15.77 -4.88
C VAL A 69 -6.80 15.75 -4.21
N ALA A 70 -6.17 16.91 -4.03
CA ALA A 70 -4.90 17.10 -3.34
C ALA A 70 -5.08 18.03 -2.13
N VAL A 71 -4.88 17.53 -0.91
CA VAL A 71 -5.09 18.29 0.33
C VAL A 71 -3.88 18.19 1.26
N GLY A 72 -3.17 19.29 1.45
CA GLY A 72 -1.99 19.40 2.31
C GLY A 72 -0.87 20.20 1.64
N LYS A 73 0.19 20.52 2.41
CA LYS A 73 1.37 21.17 1.83
C LYS A 73 2.11 20.20 0.91
N SER A 74 2.46 20.65 -0.30
CA SER A 74 3.28 19.88 -1.26
C SER A 74 2.68 18.52 -1.64
N THR A 75 1.36 18.40 -1.65
CA THR A 75 0.65 17.19 -2.10
C THR A 75 0.54 17.12 -3.62
N ALA A 76 0.51 15.91 -4.16
CA ALA A 76 0.35 15.68 -5.60
C ALA A 76 -0.70 14.60 -5.88
N ALA A 77 -1.80 14.96 -6.52
CA ALA A 77 -2.81 14.05 -7.05
C ALA A 77 -2.84 14.15 -8.58
N SER A 78 -2.04 13.31 -9.26
CA SER A 78 -1.83 13.38 -10.71
C SER A 78 -2.57 12.30 -11.50
N GLY A 79 -3.01 11.22 -10.86
CA GLY A 79 -3.86 10.22 -11.50
C GLY A 79 -5.31 10.70 -11.64
N ALA A 80 -6.03 10.19 -12.65
CA ALA A 80 -7.46 10.45 -12.77
C ALA A 80 -8.23 9.83 -11.59
N SER A 81 -9.13 10.60 -11.02
CA SER A 81 -9.90 10.32 -9.80
C SER A 81 -9.01 9.94 -8.60
N ALA A 82 -7.75 10.41 -8.61
CA ALA A 82 -6.80 10.14 -7.54
C ALA A 82 -7.01 11.08 -6.34
N VAL A 83 -6.83 10.55 -5.13
CA VAL A 83 -6.93 11.32 -3.88
C VAL A 83 -5.59 11.30 -3.16
N ALA A 84 -5.03 12.46 -2.81
CA ALA A 84 -3.80 12.63 -2.05
C ALA A 84 -4.05 13.59 -0.86
N ILE A 85 -3.94 13.10 0.37
CA ILE A 85 -4.22 13.88 1.59
C ILE A 85 -3.06 13.75 2.58
N GLY A 86 -2.48 14.87 3.01
CA GLY A 86 -1.40 14.95 4.01
C GLY A 86 -0.09 15.46 3.43
N ARG A 87 0.73 16.17 4.23
CA ARG A 87 1.97 16.80 3.75
C ARG A 87 2.85 15.84 2.93
N ASP A 88 3.26 16.25 1.74
CA ASP A 88 4.10 15.46 0.81
C ASP A 88 3.47 14.13 0.34
N SER A 89 2.15 13.91 0.50
CA SER A 89 1.48 12.73 -0.05
C SER A 89 1.40 12.79 -1.58
N ALA A 90 1.59 11.65 -2.24
CA ALA A 90 1.50 11.52 -3.69
C ALA A 90 0.56 10.38 -4.12
N SER A 91 -0.41 10.69 -4.96
CA SER A 91 -1.34 9.74 -5.56
C SER A 91 -1.30 9.90 -7.08
N SER A 92 -0.62 8.99 -7.77
CA SER A 92 -0.32 9.09 -9.20
C SER A 92 -0.93 7.99 -10.06
N GLY A 93 -1.58 7.00 -9.46
CA GLY A 93 -2.32 5.97 -10.18
C GLY A 93 -3.74 6.41 -10.51
N VAL A 94 -4.34 5.81 -11.53
CA VAL A 94 -5.77 6.02 -11.81
C VAL A 94 -6.58 5.37 -10.68
N TRP A 95 -7.57 6.06 -10.14
CA TRP A 95 -8.35 5.63 -8.97
C TRP A 95 -7.51 5.37 -7.71
N SER A 96 -6.30 5.92 -7.62
CA SER A 96 -5.43 5.68 -6.46
C SER A 96 -5.76 6.61 -5.28
N THR A 97 -5.52 6.14 -4.06
CA THR A 97 -5.74 6.93 -2.83
C THR A 97 -4.51 6.89 -1.94
N ALA A 98 -3.94 8.05 -1.60
CA ALA A 98 -2.83 8.20 -0.66
C ALA A 98 -3.24 9.15 0.48
N VAL A 99 -3.30 8.65 1.72
CA VAL A 99 -3.70 9.43 2.89
C VAL A 99 -2.67 9.27 4.00
N GLY A 100 -2.01 10.36 4.37
CA GLY A 100 -0.99 10.43 5.42
C GLY A 100 0.28 11.16 4.94
N PRO A 101 1.07 11.74 5.84
CA PRO A 101 2.28 12.47 5.47
C PRO A 101 3.28 11.59 4.70
N GLY A 102 3.67 11.99 3.50
CA GLY A 102 4.58 11.23 2.64
C GLY A 102 4.05 9.89 2.12
N SER A 103 2.74 9.62 2.26
CA SER A 103 2.10 8.42 1.69
C SER A 103 2.17 8.43 0.17
N GLN A 104 2.27 7.25 -0.44
CA GLN A 104 2.45 7.09 -1.89
C GLN A 104 1.56 5.97 -2.44
N ALA A 105 0.64 6.32 -3.31
CA ALA A 105 -0.18 5.39 -4.09
C ALA A 105 0.12 5.63 -5.58
N THR A 106 1.03 4.82 -6.16
CA THR A 106 1.66 5.15 -7.45
C THR A 106 1.16 4.34 -8.65
N LYS A 107 0.24 3.40 -8.41
CA LYS A 107 -0.29 2.48 -9.42
C LYS A 107 -1.81 2.48 -9.39
N ASP A 108 -2.41 1.97 -10.46
CA ASP A 108 -3.85 2.02 -10.62
C ASP A 108 -4.54 1.20 -9.54
N TRP A 109 -5.66 1.71 -9.02
CA TRP A 109 -6.42 1.12 -7.92
C TRP A 109 -5.63 0.92 -6.62
N SER A 110 -4.45 1.56 -6.48
CA SER A 110 -3.64 1.39 -5.28
C SER A 110 -4.08 2.32 -4.15
N ALA A 111 -3.98 1.84 -2.91
CA ALA A 111 -4.48 2.53 -1.73
C ALA A 111 -3.43 2.52 -0.61
N ALA A 112 -2.92 3.70 -0.22
CA ALA A 112 -1.93 3.88 0.84
C ALA A 112 -2.50 4.74 1.97
N PHE A 113 -2.61 4.18 3.17
CA PHE A 113 -3.09 4.86 4.38
C PHE A 113 -2.04 4.79 5.50
N GLY A 114 -1.53 5.94 5.92
CA GLY A 114 -0.53 6.08 6.99
C GLY A 114 0.70 6.89 6.57
N GLY A 115 1.43 7.40 7.56
CA GLY A 115 2.66 8.16 7.31
C GLY A 115 3.69 7.30 6.56
N LYS A 116 4.14 7.77 5.40
CA LYS A 116 5.05 7.06 4.49
C LYS A 116 4.58 5.66 4.05
N ALA A 117 3.28 5.35 4.12
CA ALA A 117 2.73 4.13 3.53
C ALA A 117 2.96 4.13 2.01
N LYS A 118 3.27 2.97 1.42
CA LYS A 118 3.62 2.83 -0.01
C LYS A 118 2.82 1.71 -0.67
N ALA A 119 1.80 2.06 -1.43
CA ALA A 119 1.06 1.16 -2.31
C ALA A 119 1.51 1.37 -3.76
N THR A 120 2.53 0.61 -4.18
CA THR A 120 3.23 0.79 -5.46
C THR A 120 3.02 -0.36 -6.46
N GLY A 121 2.09 -1.27 -6.16
CA GLY A 121 1.63 -2.31 -7.08
C GLY A 121 0.22 -1.99 -7.57
N ASN A 122 -0.17 -2.54 -8.73
CA ASN A 122 -1.54 -2.41 -9.21
C ASN A 122 -2.50 -3.09 -8.23
N ASN A 123 -3.63 -2.47 -7.94
CA ASN A 123 -4.63 -3.01 -7.00
C ASN A 123 -4.05 -3.34 -5.61
N SER A 124 -2.98 -2.64 -5.19
CA SER A 124 -2.30 -2.93 -3.92
C SER A 124 -2.80 -2.04 -2.78
N THR A 125 -2.83 -2.57 -1.56
CA THR A 125 -3.28 -1.86 -0.37
C THR A 125 -2.19 -1.84 0.70
N ALA A 126 -1.74 -0.66 1.11
CA ALA A 126 -0.78 -0.45 2.20
C ALA A 126 -1.45 0.36 3.33
N LEU A 127 -1.68 -0.25 4.49
CA LEU A 127 -2.36 0.36 5.63
C LEU A 127 -1.45 0.30 6.88
N GLY A 128 -0.85 1.41 7.25
CA GLY A 128 0.05 1.53 8.41
C GLY A 128 1.27 2.40 8.12
N ARG A 129 1.91 2.93 9.18
CA ARG A 129 3.13 3.74 9.04
C ARG A 129 4.24 2.90 8.39
N GLU A 130 4.83 3.41 7.32
CA GLU A 130 5.90 2.74 6.57
C GLU A 130 5.52 1.34 6.05
N SER A 131 4.22 1.02 5.95
CA SER A 131 3.74 -0.18 5.27
C SER A 131 4.06 -0.13 3.77
N LYS A 132 4.36 -1.28 3.17
CA LYS A 132 4.77 -1.40 1.77
C LYS A 132 4.03 -2.55 1.08
N ALA A 133 3.13 -2.20 0.16
CA ALA A 133 2.46 -3.12 -0.75
C ALA A 133 2.95 -2.86 -2.18
N SER A 134 4.05 -3.51 -2.58
CA SER A 134 4.71 -3.29 -3.88
C SER A 134 4.44 -4.35 -4.93
N GLY A 135 3.80 -5.47 -4.56
CA GLY A 135 3.34 -6.47 -5.52
C GLY A 135 1.98 -6.10 -6.13
N SER A 136 1.67 -6.65 -7.30
CA SER A 136 0.32 -6.56 -7.87
C SER A 136 -0.67 -7.31 -6.97
N GLU A 137 -1.85 -6.75 -6.73
CA GLU A 137 -2.90 -7.33 -5.85
C GLU A 137 -2.42 -7.59 -4.42
N SER A 138 -1.33 -6.93 -4.00
CA SER A 138 -0.69 -7.22 -2.73
C SER A 138 -1.29 -6.36 -1.61
N THR A 139 -1.37 -6.92 -0.41
CA THR A 139 -1.94 -6.25 0.78
C THR A 139 -0.90 -6.23 1.90
N ALA A 140 -0.60 -5.05 2.45
CA ALA A 140 0.28 -4.85 3.60
C ALA A 140 -0.46 -4.05 4.68
N VAL A 141 -0.74 -4.67 5.82
CA VAL A 141 -1.48 -4.05 6.94
C VAL A 141 -0.62 -4.11 8.20
N GLY A 142 -0.28 -2.96 8.78
CA GLY A 142 0.55 -2.84 9.97
C GLY A 142 1.77 -1.94 9.77
N THR A 143 2.35 -1.46 10.87
CA THR A 143 3.58 -0.65 10.83
C THR A 143 4.72 -1.49 10.27
N GLU A 144 5.40 -0.98 9.23
CA GLU A 144 6.50 -1.66 8.54
C GLU A 144 6.13 -3.04 7.93
N ALA A 145 4.84 -3.34 7.75
CA ALA A 145 4.41 -4.53 7.01
C ALA A 145 4.89 -4.47 5.55
N ASN A 146 5.41 -5.57 5.01
CA ASN A 146 5.98 -5.63 3.67
C ASN A 146 5.37 -6.79 2.87
N SER A 147 4.53 -6.45 1.90
CA SER A 147 3.98 -7.36 0.90
C SER A 147 4.53 -6.98 -0.48
N SER A 148 5.58 -7.68 -0.92
CA SER A 148 6.39 -7.25 -2.07
C SER A 148 6.20 -8.09 -3.34
N ALA A 149 5.38 -9.14 -3.30
CA ALA A 149 5.14 -10.06 -4.41
C ALA A 149 3.66 -10.09 -4.83
N GLN A 150 3.39 -10.69 -5.99
CA GLN A 150 2.04 -10.78 -6.55
C GLN A 150 1.10 -11.54 -5.60
N SER A 151 -0.10 -10.99 -5.39
CA SER A 151 -1.17 -11.54 -4.56
C SER A 151 -0.71 -11.90 -3.13
N ALA A 152 0.38 -11.29 -2.66
CA ALA A 152 0.93 -11.54 -1.33
C ALA A 152 0.19 -10.73 -0.26
N VAL A 153 0.06 -11.29 0.94
CA VAL A 153 -0.67 -10.66 2.06
C VAL A 153 0.24 -10.63 3.28
N ALA A 154 0.58 -9.44 3.78
CA ALA A 154 1.34 -9.24 5.01
C ALA A 154 0.50 -8.46 6.02
N VAL A 155 0.13 -9.05 7.15
CA VAL A 155 -0.70 -8.44 8.19
C VAL A 155 0.02 -8.55 9.54
N GLY A 156 0.44 -7.42 10.11
CA GLY A 156 1.14 -7.36 11.39
C GLY A 156 2.33 -6.39 11.37
N ASN A 157 2.83 -6.01 12.55
CA ASN A 157 4.04 -5.20 12.62
C ASN A 157 5.23 -5.98 12.03
N LYS A 158 5.91 -5.41 11.04
CA LYS A 158 7.06 -6.05 10.35
C LYS A 158 6.75 -7.42 9.75
N ALA A 159 5.48 -7.74 9.48
CA ALA A 159 5.12 -8.94 8.73
C ALA A 159 5.70 -8.88 7.30
N GLN A 160 6.18 -10.00 6.78
CA GLN A 160 6.88 -10.10 5.51
C GLN A 160 6.29 -11.21 4.63
N ALA A 161 5.56 -10.82 3.59
CA ALA A 161 5.10 -11.72 2.54
C ALA A 161 5.82 -11.33 1.23
N THR A 162 6.92 -12.01 0.92
CA THR A 162 7.84 -11.57 -0.16
C THR A 162 7.89 -12.52 -1.36
N ALA A 163 7.05 -13.55 -1.38
CA ALA A 163 6.91 -14.49 -2.49
C ALA A 163 5.47 -14.52 -3.01
N SER A 164 5.29 -14.99 -4.25
CA SER A 164 3.99 -14.98 -4.92
C SER A 164 2.98 -15.82 -4.15
N GLY A 165 1.77 -15.30 -3.94
CA GLY A 165 0.69 -15.96 -3.19
C GLY A 165 1.01 -16.23 -1.71
N ALA A 166 2.08 -15.65 -1.16
CA ALA A 166 2.47 -15.86 0.23
C ALA A 166 1.58 -15.07 1.20
N ILE A 167 1.28 -15.67 2.35
CA ILE A 167 0.48 -15.06 3.42
C ILE A 167 1.30 -15.04 4.70
N ALA A 168 1.60 -13.85 5.23
CA ALA A 168 2.25 -13.66 6.52
C ALA A 168 1.32 -12.87 7.45
N GLU A 169 0.78 -13.52 8.47
CA GLU A 169 -0.12 -12.91 9.45
C GLU A 169 0.49 -13.03 10.85
N GLY A 170 0.78 -11.91 11.49
CA GLY A 170 1.41 -11.83 12.82
C GLY A 170 2.61 -10.88 12.85
N SER A 171 2.96 -10.41 14.05
CA SER A 171 4.15 -9.56 14.22
C SER A 171 5.41 -10.35 13.85
N GLU A 172 6.23 -9.80 12.95
CA GLU A 172 7.45 -10.43 12.45
C GLU A 172 7.21 -11.80 11.74
N ALA A 173 5.97 -12.12 11.34
CA ALA A 173 5.68 -13.30 10.53
C ALA A 173 6.38 -13.20 9.17
N LYS A 174 6.94 -14.31 8.68
CA LYS A 174 7.76 -14.35 7.47
C LYS A 174 7.31 -15.49 6.55
N ALA A 175 6.61 -15.15 5.47
CA ALA A 175 6.24 -16.04 4.39
C ALA A 175 7.05 -15.67 3.13
N THR A 176 8.11 -16.44 2.85
CA THR A 176 9.04 -16.16 1.73
C THR A 176 9.15 -17.30 0.71
N GLY A 177 8.40 -18.38 0.91
CA GLY A 177 8.21 -19.41 -0.10
C GLY A 177 7.02 -19.10 -0.99
N THR A 178 7.04 -19.58 -2.23
CA THR A 178 5.88 -19.41 -3.14
C THR A 178 4.69 -20.15 -2.56
N ASN A 179 3.53 -19.51 -2.51
CA ASN A 179 2.30 -20.05 -1.90
C ASN A 179 2.47 -20.48 -0.42
N SER A 180 3.44 -19.90 0.31
CA SER A 180 3.66 -20.25 1.71
C SER A 180 2.75 -19.46 2.66
N VAL A 181 2.46 -20.02 3.83
CA VAL A 181 1.56 -19.45 4.82
C VAL A 181 2.25 -19.44 6.18
N ALA A 182 2.47 -18.26 6.76
CA ALA A 182 3.08 -18.04 8.07
C ALA A 182 2.08 -17.31 9.00
N LEU A 183 1.55 -18.00 10.01
CA LEU A 183 0.49 -17.50 10.90
C LEU A 183 0.95 -17.48 12.36
N GLY A 184 1.11 -16.31 12.95
CA GLY A 184 1.52 -16.08 14.33
C GLY A 184 2.76 -15.18 14.44
N VAL A 185 3.14 -14.87 15.68
CA VAL A 185 4.31 -14.02 15.93
C VAL A 185 5.61 -14.79 15.66
N LYS A 186 6.51 -14.18 14.87
CA LYS A 186 7.82 -14.74 14.48
C LYS A 186 7.76 -16.08 13.74
N THR A 187 6.65 -16.38 13.06
CA THR A 187 6.55 -17.58 12.22
C THR A 187 7.39 -17.47 10.96
N GLU A 188 7.93 -18.59 10.50
CA GLU A 188 8.75 -18.66 9.30
C GLU A 188 8.26 -19.78 8.37
N ALA A 189 7.59 -19.42 7.29
CA ALA A 189 7.23 -20.31 6.18
C ALA A 189 8.09 -19.96 4.95
N THR A 190 9.33 -20.50 4.90
CA THR A 190 10.32 -20.15 3.86
C THR A 190 10.40 -21.14 2.71
N GLY A 191 9.82 -22.33 2.85
CA GLY A 191 9.71 -23.31 1.77
C GLY A 191 8.51 -23.06 0.86
N ASN A 192 8.59 -23.53 -0.39
CA ASN A 192 7.46 -23.44 -1.31
C ASN A 192 6.30 -24.31 -0.82
N ALA A 193 5.07 -23.78 -0.93
CA ALA A 193 3.86 -24.42 -0.42
C ALA A 193 3.97 -24.85 1.06
N SER A 194 4.82 -24.19 1.84
CA SER A 194 5.00 -24.51 3.26
C SER A 194 4.00 -23.77 4.15
N VAL A 195 3.65 -24.37 5.28
CA VAL A 195 2.71 -23.82 6.25
C VAL A 195 3.35 -23.81 7.64
N ALA A 196 3.49 -22.64 8.25
CA ALA A 196 3.96 -22.47 9.62
C ALA A 196 2.88 -21.74 10.44
N GLU A 197 2.40 -22.35 11.52
CA GLU A 197 1.39 -21.77 12.41
C GLU A 197 1.80 -21.87 13.88
N GLY A 198 1.66 -20.77 14.63
CA GLY A 198 1.97 -20.69 16.07
C GLY A 198 3.30 -19.99 16.36
N PHE A 199 3.47 -19.44 17.58
CA PHE A 199 4.64 -18.63 17.94
C PHE A 199 5.98 -19.30 17.57
N ASN A 200 6.81 -18.61 16.78
CA ASN A 200 8.14 -19.09 16.37
C ASN A 200 8.13 -20.47 15.67
N SER A 201 7.01 -20.88 15.06
CA SER A 201 6.96 -22.08 14.20
C SER A 201 7.75 -21.88 12.90
N LYS A 202 8.37 -22.95 12.40
CA LYS A 202 9.29 -22.90 11.26
C LYS A 202 9.04 -24.05 10.27
N ALA A 203 8.48 -23.73 9.12
CA ALA A 203 8.34 -24.61 7.96
C ALA A 203 9.31 -24.14 6.85
N THR A 204 10.56 -24.62 6.92
CA THR A 204 11.67 -24.02 6.15
C THR A 204 12.00 -24.74 4.84
N ALA A 205 11.30 -25.81 4.51
CA ALA A 205 11.50 -26.62 3.32
C ALA A 205 10.20 -26.78 2.52
N ASP A 206 10.31 -27.22 1.27
CA ASP A 206 9.17 -27.34 0.36
C ASP A 206 8.14 -28.35 0.87
N ASN A 207 6.86 -28.00 0.77
CA ASN A 207 5.71 -28.74 1.29
C ASN A 207 5.80 -29.06 2.80
N ALA A 208 6.64 -28.34 3.56
CA ALA A 208 6.76 -28.54 5.00
C ALA A 208 5.57 -27.93 5.75
N ILE A 209 5.10 -28.62 6.78
CA ILE A 209 4.01 -28.16 7.65
C ILE A 209 4.51 -28.15 9.10
N ALA A 210 4.53 -26.99 9.74
CA ALA A 210 4.91 -26.81 11.14
C ALA A 210 3.78 -26.13 11.92
N LEU A 211 3.04 -26.88 12.74
CA LEU A 211 1.88 -26.39 13.50
C LEU A 211 2.15 -26.51 15.00
N GLY A 212 2.28 -25.38 15.69
CA GLY A 212 2.50 -25.30 17.13
C GLY A 212 3.64 -24.35 17.51
N ASN A 213 3.66 -23.94 18.77
CA ASN A 213 4.72 -23.08 19.30
C ASN A 213 6.08 -23.78 19.16
N GLU A 214 7.05 -23.15 18.50
CA GLU A 214 8.39 -23.71 18.20
C GLU A 214 8.39 -25.02 17.38
N ALA A 215 7.28 -25.38 16.72
CA ALA A 215 7.24 -26.52 15.81
C ALA A 215 8.20 -26.30 14.63
N LYS A 216 8.95 -27.33 14.23
CA LYS A 216 10.00 -27.24 13.22
C LYS A 216 9.90 -28.35 12.17
N ALA A 217 9.57 -27.98 10.95
CA ALA A 217 9.55 -28.85 9.77
C ALA A 217 10.65 -28.37 8.80
N SER A 218 11.79 -29.07 8.77
CA SER A 218 13.03 -28.57 8.15
C SER A 218 13.43 -29.25 6.85
N ASN A 219 12.65 -30.24 6.38
CA ASN A 219 12.99 -31.01 5.18
C ASN A 219 11.76 -31.17 4.27
N THR A 220 11.98 -31.59 3.03
CA THR A 220 10.91 -31.67 2.03
C THR A 220 9.82 -32.66 2.47
N ASN A 221 8.57 -32.26 2.29
CA ASN A 221 7.37 -33.03 2.64
C ASN A 221 7.32 -33.45 4.13
N THR A 222 7.83 -32.61 5.04
CA THR A 222 7.79 -32.90 6.48
C THR A 222 6.57 -32.31 7.18
N ILE A 223 6.12 -32.98 8.24
CA ILE A 223 5.02 -32.52 9.07
C ILE A 223 5.46 -32.54 10.54
N ALA A 224 5.47 -31.39 11.21
CA ALA A 224 5.72 -31.24 12.64
C ALA A 224 4.50 -30.58 13.30
N ILE A 225 3.78 -31.32 14.15
CA ILE A 225 2.57 -30.85 14.83
C ILE A 225 2.74 -31.01 16.34
N GLY A 226 2.65 -29.91 17.08
CA GLY A 226 2.80 -29.86 18.53
C GLY A 226 3.91 -28.92 18.96
N LYS A 227 3.86 -28.48 20.23
CA LYS A 227 4.87 -27.60 20.82
C LYS A 227 6.25 -28.23 20.70
N SER A 228 7.24 -27.49 20.20
CA SER A 228 8.63 -27.92 20.05
C SER A 228 8.81 -29.27 19.30
N SER A 229 7.82 -29.68 18.50
CA SER A 229 7.91 -30.85 17.62
C SER A 229 8.93 -30.60 16.51
N SER A 230 9.64 -31.64 16.05
CA SER A 230 10.70 -31.50 15.05
C SER A 230 10.71 -32.66 14.04
N ALA A 231 10.33 -32.36 12.80
CA ALA A 231 10.47 -33.24 11.65
C ALA A 231 11.63 -32.77 10.77
N SER A 232 12.73 -33.54 10.74
CA SER A 232 13.99 -33.15 10.09
C SER A 232 14.44 -34.07 8.95
N ASN A 233 13.74 -35.19 8.75
CA ASN A 233 14.07 -36.16 7.70
C ASN A 233 13.07 -36.02 6.54
N ILE A 234 13.47 -36.32 5.31
CA ILE A 234 12.57 -36.24 4.15
C ILE A 234 11.33 -37.12 4.39
N ASN A 235 10.14 -36.61 4.04
CA ASN A 235 8.85 -37.30 4.19
C ASN A 235 8.49 -37.70 5.64
N SER A 236 9.11 -37.09 6.65
CA SER A 236 8.90 -37.49 8.05
C SER A 236 7.78 -36.73 8.75
N ILE A 237 7.14 -37.40 9.71
CA ILE A 237 6.02 -36.86 10.49
C ILE A 237 6.35 -36.95 11.99
N ALA A 238 6.36 -35.80 12.67
CA ALA A 238 6.49 -35.67 14.13
C ALA A 238 5.17 -35.08 14.68
N ILE A 239 4.43 -35.83 15.49
CA ILE A 239 3.19 -35.36 16.11
C ILE A 239 3.29 -35.55 17.63
N GLY A 240 3.04 -34.46 18.38
CA GLY A 240 3.08 -34.41 19.84
C GLY A 240 4.08 -33.38 20.35
N ASP A 241 3.91 -32.96 21.61
CA ASP A 241 4.86 -32.08 22.30
C ASP A 241 6.26 -32.71 22.33
N SER A 242 7.26 -31.94 21.92
CA SER A 242 8.67 -32.35 21.86
C SER A 242 8.96 -33.60 21.02
N SER A 243 8.02 -34.03 20.17
CA SER A 243 8.19 -35.19 19.29
C SER A 243 9.31 -34.94 18.26
N LYS A 244 10.11 -35.97 17.95
CA LYS A 244 11.22 -35.86 17.00
C LYS A 244 11.26 -37.06 16.08
N THR A 245 11.45 -36.82 14.78
CA THR A 245 11.68 -37.91 13.83
C THR A 245 13.13 -38.37 13.88
N THR A 246 13.37 -39.66 14.11
CA THR A 246 14.72 -40.21 14.29
C THR A 246 15.25 -41.02 13.10
N GLY A 247 14.47 -41.17 12.02
CA GLY A 247 14.89 -41.93 10.82
C GLY A 247 14.43 -41.32 9.50
N SER A 248 15.20 -41.59 8.43
CA SER A 248 14.79 -41.39 7.04
C SER A 248 14.16 -42.70 6.57
N TRP A 249 12.87 -42.70 6.22
CA TRP A 249 12.26 -43.85 5.55
C TRP A 249 12.75 -43.87 4.10
N GLY A 250 13.91 -44.48 3.87
CA GLY A 250 14.32 -44.90 2.53
C GLY A 250 13.41 -46.06 2.11
N LEU A 251 12.54 -45.81 1.14
CA LEU A 251 11.90 -46.89 0.39
C LEU A 251 12.96 -47.41 -0.61
N HIS A 252 13.38 -48.66 -0.40
CA HIS A 252 13.93 -49.51 -1.46
C HIS A 252 12.82 -49.94 -2.41
#